data_AF-A0A7J7HXW2-F1
#
_entry.id   AF-A0A7J7HXW2-F1
#
_cell.length_a   1.000
_cell.length_b   1.000
_cell.length_c   1.000
_cell.angle_alpha   90.00
_cell.angle_beta   90.00
_cell.angle_gamma   90.00
#
_symmetry.space_group_name_H-M   'P 1'
#
loop_
_entity.id
_entity.type
_entity.pdbx_description
1 polymer ?
#
loop_
_entity_poly.entity_id
_entity_poly.type
_entity_poly.pdbx_seq_one_letter_code
_entity_poly.pdbx_strand_id
1 'polypeptide(L)'
;MSALCEATGSDVAQVSHAIGMDTRIGPKFLNSSVGFGGSCFQKDILNLVYICECHGLTEVANYWKQVIKVNDYQKSRFLNRVVSSMFNTISGKKIAILGFAFKKDTGDTERNPYNRCVQGIVG
;
A
#
# COMPACT_ATOMS: atom_id res chain seq x y z
N MET A 1 6.68 8.38 -1.17
CA MET A 1 7.00 9.28 -2.29
C MET A 1 5.78 9.61 -3.16
N SER A 2 4.98 8.62 -3.57
CA SER A 2 3.74 8.85 -4.38
C SER A 2 2.84 9.97 -3.84
N ALA A 3 2.51 9.96 -2.55
CA ALA A 3 1.67 11.00 -1.94
C ALA A 3 2.26 12.41 -2.04
N LEU A 4 3.59 12.54 -2.01
CA LEU A 4 4.29 13.82 -2.18
C LEU A 4 4.28 14.25 -3.65
N CYS A 5 4.48 13.31 -4.57
CA CYS A 5 4.39 13.55 -6.02
C CYS A 5 3.01 14.12 -6.37
N GLU A 6 1.94 13.52 -5.84
CA GLU A 6 0.56 14.00 -6.00
C GLU A 6 0.34 15.42 -5.46
N ALA A 7 0.97 15.78 -4.33
CA ALA A 7 0.83 17.10 -3.72
C ALA A 7 1.64 18.20 -4.44
N THR A 8 2.69 17.81 -5.16
CA THR A 8 3.62 18.73 -5.83
C THR A 8 3.43 18.79 -7.35
N GLY A 9 2.58 17.93 -7.91
CA GLY A 9 2.38 17.81 -9.36
C GLY A 9 3.47 17.00 -10.08
N SER A 10 4.32 16.29 -9.34
CA SER A 10 5.36 15.42 -9.92
C SER A 10 4.81 14.03 -10.27
N ASP A 11 5.49 13.32 -11.17
CA ASP A 11 5.17 11.93 -11.52
C ASP A 11 6.05 10.94 -10.74
N VAL A 12 5.42 10.06 -9.96
CA VAL A 12 6.11 9.02 -9.19
C VAL A 12 6.85 8.01 -10.09
N ALA A 13 6.38 7.76 -11.31
CA ALA A 13 7.05 6.84 -12.23
C ALA A 13 8.41 7.40 -12.68
N GLN A 14 8.46 8.71 -12.97
CA GLN A 14 9.71 9.40 -13.31
C GLN A 14 10.67 9.43 -12.12
N VAL A 15 10.17 9.71 -10.91
CA VAL A 15 10.98 9.70 -9.69
C VAL A 15 11.54 8.30 -9.41
N SER A 16 10.71 7.26 -9.49
CA SER A 16 11.16 5.87 -9.31
C SER A 16 12.18 5.45 -10.37
N HIS A 17 12.01 5.89 -11.63
CA HIS A 17 12.98 5.63 -12.69
C HIS A 17 14.34 6.27 -12.36
N ALA A 18 14.36 7.56 -12.01
CA ALA A 18 15.58 8.28 -11.67
C ALA A 18 16.30 7.66 -10.46
N ILE A 19 15.57 7.29 -9.40
CA ILE A 19 16.14 6.62 -8.22
C ILE A 19 16.72 5.25 -8.60
N GLY A 20 16.03 4.49 -9.45
CA GLY A 20 16.44 3.17 -9.88
C GLY A 20 17.66 3.13 -10.80
N MET A 21 18.09 4.29 -11.33
CA MET A 21 19.33 4.41 -12.11
C MET A 21 20.59 4.31 -11.23
N ASP A 22 20.48 4.59 -9.93
CA ASP A 22 21.58 4.36 -9.00
C ASP A 22 21.75 2.86 -8.77
N THR A 23 22.92 2.33 -9.15
CA THR A 23 23.21 0.89 -9.10
C THR A 23 23.22 0.31 -7.69
N ARG A 24 23.38 1.14 -6.65
CA ARG A 24 23.30 0.72 -5.24
C ARG A 24 21.87 0.42 -4.80
N ILE A 25 20.88 0.99 -5.49
CA ILE A 25 19.45 0.81 -5.22
C ILE A 25 18.87 -0.21 -6.22
N GLY A 26 19.11 0.03 -7.51
CA GLY A 26 18.58 -0.76 -8.62
C GLY A 26 17.09 -0.48 -8.91
N PRO A 27 16.57 -0.94 -10.06
CA PRO A 27 15.24 -0.56 -10.55
C PRO A 27 14.08 -1.40 -10.02
N LYS A 28 14.36 -2.47 -9.25
CA LYS A 28 13.34 -3.45 -8.84
C LYS A 28 12.61 -3.00 -7.58
N PHE A 29 11.35 -3.43 -7.41
CA PHE A 29 10.49 -3.09 -6.26
C PHE A 29 10.26 -1.58 -6.02
N LEU A 30 10.50 -0.73 -7.03
CA LEU A 30 10.26 0.72 -6.97
C LEU A 30 8.91 1.16 -7.56
N ASN A 31 8.09 0.22 -8.03
CA ASN A 31 6.77 0.52 -8.59
C ASN A 31 5.78 0.88 -7.48
N SER A 32 5.21 2.08 -7.54
CA SER A 32 4.16 2.51 -6.62
C SER A 32 2.85 1.77 -6.89
N SER A 33 2.14 1.38 -5.83
CA SER A 33 0.82 0.74 -5.89
C SER A 33 -0.12 1.29 -4.82
N VAL A 34 -1.37 0.79 -4.79
CA VAL A 34 -2.34 1.05 -3.70
C VAL A 34 -1.84 0.52 -2.35
N GLY A 35 -0.94 -0.46 -2.38
CA GLY A 35 -0.33 -1.09 -1.23
C GLY A 35 0.15 -2.50 -1.59
N PHE A 36 1.12 -3.02 -0.85
CA PHE A 36 1.47 -4.43 -0.97
C PHE A 36 0.43 -5.29 -0.23
N GLY A 37 0.17 -6.47 -0.80
CA GLY A 37 -0.68 -7.52 -0.23
C GLY A 37 0.04 -8.87 -0.20
N GLY A 38 -0.73 -9.95 -0.09
CA GLY A 38 -0.21 -11.30 0.08
C GLY A 38 0.13 -11.63 1.53
N SER A 39 0.25 -12.92 1.83
CA SER A 39 0.42 -13.42 3.19
C SER A 39 1.82 -13.21 3.79
N CYS A 40 2.85 -13.10 2.95
CA CYS A 40 4.26 -13.13 3.36
C CYS A 40 4.73 -11.78 3.96
N PHE A 41 4.72 -10.68 3.19
CA PHE A 41 5.34 -9.42 3.63
C PHE A 41 4.80 -8.86 4.95
N GLN A 42 3.47 -8.79 5.09
CA GLN A 42 2.89 -8.25 6.32
C GLN A 42 3.15 -9.16 7.52
N LYS A 43 3.08 -10.49 7.33
CA LYS A 43 3.32 -11.46 8.40
C LYS A 43 4.77 -11.41 8.87
N ASP A 44 5.72 -11.40 7.95
CA ASP A 44 7.14 -11.43 8.27
C ASP A 44 7.60 -10.16 8.96
N ILE A 45 7.11 -8.99 8.51
CA ILE A 45 7.41 -7.71 9.18
C ILE A 45 6.81 -7.68 10.59
N LEU A 46 5.56 -8.16 10.78
CA LEU A 46 4.94 -8.20 12.11
C LEU A 46 5.67 -9.16 13.05
N ASN A 47 6.13 -10.31 12.54
CA ASN A 47 6.96 -11.24 13.30
C ASN A 47 8.30 -10.61 13.69
N LEU A 48 8.95 -9.88 12.78
CA LEU A 48 10.19 -9.17 13.08
C LEU A 48 9.98 -8.11 14.17
N VAL A 49 8.91 -7.32 14.08
CA VAL A 49 8.53 -6.33 15.10
C VAL A 49 8.36 -7.02 16.45
N TYR A 50 7.63 -8.14 16.49
CA TYR A 50 7.42 -8.91 17.72
C TYR A 50 8.73 -9.43 18.32
N ILE A 51 9.63 -9.98 17.51
CA ILE A 51 10.95 -10.44 17.96
C ILE A 51 11.74 -9.27 18.56
N CYS A 52 11.77 -8.11 17.89
CA CYS A 52 12.44 -6.92 18.41
C CYS A 52 11.86 -6.47 19.77
N GLU A 53 10.53 -6.48 19.92
CA GLU A 53 9.86 -6.14 21.19
C GLU A 53 10.21 -7.13 22.30
N CYS A 54 10.25 -8.44 22.01
CA CYS A 54 10.66 -9.48 22.97
C CYS A 54 12.09 -9.31 23.48
N HIS A 55 12.99 -8.75 22.65
CA HIS A 55 14.37 -8.46 23.03
C HIS A 55 14.57 -7.04 23.59
N GLY A 56 13.50 -6.28 23.83
CA GLY A 56 13.59 -4.91 24.36
C GLY A 56 14.09 -3.87 23.35
N LEU A 57 14.20 -4.21 22.07
CA LEU A 57 14.69 -3.34 21.00
C LEU A 57 13.56 -2.48 20.42
N THR A 58 12.99 -1.60 21.24
CA THR A 58 11.77 -0.86 20.90
C THR A 58 11.95 0.11 19.72
N GLU A 59 13.12 0.71 19.56
CA GLU A 59 13.45 1.62 18.48
C GLU A 59 13.45 0.90 17.13
N VAL A 60 14.03 -0.30 17.09
CA VAL A 60 14.09 -1.16 15.90
C VAL A 60 12.69 -1.66 15.54
N ALA A 61 11.90 -2.09 16.54
CA ALA A 61 10.51 -2.48 16.34
C ALA A 61 9.69 -1.31 15.73
N ASN A 62 9.84 -0.11 16.29
CA ASN A 62 9.13 1.08 15.82
C ASN A 62 9.51 1.48 14.40
N TYR A 63 10.77 1.32 14.01
CA TYR A 63 11.22 1.53 12.63
C TYR A 63 10.48 0.61 11.65
N TRP A 64 10.50 -0.71 11.89
CA TRP A 64 9.85 -1.68 11.00
C TRP A 64 8.32 -1.53 10.97
N LYS A 65 7.73 -1.14 12.09
CA LYS A 65 6.28 -0.85 12.18
C LYS A 65 5.85 0.28 11.24
N GLN A 66 6.75 1.21 10.86
CA GLN A 66 6.42 2.25 9.89
C GLN A 66 6.11 1.69 8.51
N VAL A 67 6.73 0.57 8.10
CA VAL A 67 6.47 -0.04 6.80
C VAL A 67 5.00 -0.46 6.68
N ILE A 68 4.45 -1.04 7.75
CA ILE A 68 3.02 -1.41 7.81
C ILE A 68 2.14 -0.16 7.85
N LYS A 69 2.48 0.84 8.68
CA LYS A 69 1.71 2.08 8.81
C LYS A 69 1.59 2.82 7.48
N VAL A 70 2.69 2.92 6.72
CA VAL A 70 2.69 3.57 5.40
C VAL A 70 1.85 2.78 4.40
N ASN A 71 1.89 1.45 4.44
CA ASN A 71 1.05 0.60 3.58
C ASN A 71 -0.45 0.81 3.86
N ASP A 72 -0.83 0.84 5.14
CA ASP A 72 -2.22 1.06 5.54
C ASP A 72 -2.70 2.49 5.24
N TYR A 73 -1.82 3.48 5.43
CA TYR A 73 -2.06 4.86 5.01
C TYR A 73 -2.35 4.93 3.51
N GLN A 74 -1.56 4.26 2.67
CA GLN A 74 -1.72 4.30 1.22
C GLN A 74 -3.08 3.72 0.78
N LYS A 75 -3.49 2.59 1.37
CA LYS A 75 -4.80 1.97 1.12
C LYS A 75 -5.95 2.90 1.50
N SER A 76 -5.89 3.51 2.69
CA SER A 76 -6.93 4.44 3.17
C SER A 76 -6.96 5.74 2.36
N ARG A 77 -5.80 6.29 2.02
CA ARG A 77 -5.68 7.50 1.17
C ARG A 77 -6.33 7.26 -0.19
N PHE A 78 -6.04 6.12 -0.82
CA PHE A 78 -6.64 5.76 -2.11
C PHE A 78 -8.16 5.70 -2.02
N LEU A 79 -8.69 5.04 -0.99
CA LEU A 79 -10.13 4.94 -0.76
C LEU A 79 -10.80 6.30 -0.58
N ASN A 80 -10.23 7.14 0.27
CA ASN A 80 -10.76 8.47 0.51
C ASN A 80 -10.79 9.30 -0.78
N ARG A 81 -9.76 9.18 -1.64
CA ARG A 81 -9.74 9.86 -2.94
C ARG A 81 -10.86 9.39 -3.86
N VAL A 82 -11.13 8.08 -3.92
CA VAL A 82 -12.25 7.53 -4.70
C VAL A 82 -13.58 8.10 -4.19
N VAL A 83 -13.82 8.06 -2.88
CA VAL A 83 -15.05 8.60 -2.28
C VAL A 83 -15.20 10.10 -2.53
N SER A 84 -14.13 10.89 -2.35
CA SER A 84 -14.15 12.33 -2.62
C SER A 84 -14.39 12.66 -4.10
N SER A 85 -13.88 11.84 -5.02
CA SER A 85 -14.16 11.99 -6.46
C SER A 85 -15.63 11.70 -6.82
N MET A 86 -16.37 11.02 -5.94
CA MET A 86 -17.79 10.70 -6.10
C MET A 86 -18.70 11.62 -5.29
N PHE A 87 -18.31 12.88 -5.07
CA PHE A 87 -19.07 13.88 -4.30
C PHE A 87 -19.33 13.45 -2.85
N ASN A 88 -18.39 12.71 -2.24
CA ASN A 88 -18.48 12.18 -0.87
C ASN A 88 -19.69 11.27 -0.61
N THR A 89 -20.33 10.75 -1.65
CA THR A 89 -21.41 9.77 -1.52
C THR A 89 -21.24 8.64 -2.53
N ILE A 90 -21.33 7.41 -2.04
CA ILE A 90 -21.24 6.19 -2.83
C ILE A 90 -22.55 5.39 -2.82
N SER A 91 -23.51 5.81 -1.99
CA SER A 91 -24.80 5.14 -1.85
C SER A 91 -25.56 5.18 -3.18
N GLY A 92 -26.05 4.01 -3.61
CA GLY A 92 -26.77 3.84 -4.87
C GLY A 92 -25.91 3.90 -6.14
N LYS A 93 -24.59 4.09 -6.04
CA LYS A 93 -23.69 4.09 -7.20
C LYS A 93 -23.18 2.68 -7.48
N LYS A 94 -23.23 2.27 -8.75
CA LYS A 94 -22.59 1.03 -9.21
C LYS A 94 -21.10 1.30 -9.46
N ILE A 95 -20.23 0.62 -8.72
CA ILE A 95 -18.77 0.73 -8.85
C ILE A 95 -18.23 -0.60 -9.37
N ALA A 96 -17.54 -0.57 -10.51
CA ALA A 96 -16.84 -1.74 -11.03
C ALA A 96 -15.45 -1.84 -10.39
N ILE A 97 -15.09 -3.03 -9.89
CA ILE A 97 -13.77 -3.32 -9.33
C ILE A 97 -13.07 -4.28 -10.28
N LEU A 98 -12.03 -3.79 -10.95
CA LEU A 98 -11.25 -4.57 -11.91
C LEU A 98 -9.97 -5.07 -11.22
N GLY A 99 -10.02 -6.34 -10.77
CA GLY A 99 -8.91 -7.02 -10.10
C GLY A 99 -9.17 -7.26 -8.62
N PHE A 100 -9.15 -8.54 -8.20
CA PHE A 100 -9.39 -8.96 -6.82
C PHE A 100 -8.27 -9.87 -6.25
N ALA A 101 -7.27 -10.20 -7.04
CA ALA A 101 -6.05 -10.83 -6.55
C ALA A 101 -5.05 -9.77 -6.07
N PHE A 102 -4.13 -10.14 -5.16
CA PHE A 102 -3.14 -9.18 -4.65
C PHE A 102 -2.04 -8.81 -5.66
N LYS A 103 -1.85 -9.61 -6.72
CA LYS A 103 -0.93 -9.37 -7.83
C LYS A 103 -1.50 -9.98 -9.12
N LYS A 104 -0.90 -9.62 -10.27
CA LYS A 104 -1.21 -10.27 -11.56
C LYS A 104 -0.89 -11.77 -11.53
N ASP A 105 -1.60 -12.53 -12.35
CA ASP A 105 -1.35 -13.95 -12.63
C ASP A 105 -1.46 -14.88 -11.40
N THR A 106 -2.30 -14.53 -10.42
CA THR A 106 -2.65 -15.41 -9.30
C THR A 106 -4.13 -15.30 -8.92
N GLY A 107 -4.71 -16.39 -8.43
CA GLY A 107 -6.05 -16.41 -7.82
C GLY A 107 -6.02 -16.10 -6.32
N ASP A 108 -4.85 -15.85 -5.73
CA ASP A 108 -4.69 -15.61 -4.31
C ASP A 108 -5.25 -14.22 -3.92
N THR A 109 -6.20 -14.23 -2.99
CA THR A 109 -6.91 -13.06 -2.47
C THR A 109 -6.53 -12.72 -1.03
N GLU A 110 -5.61 -13.50 -0.42
CA GLU A 110 -5.21 -13.28 0.97
C GLU A 110 -4.56 -11.91 1.15
N ARG A 111 -5.09 -11.15 2.12
CA ARG A 111 -4.68 -9.77 2.42
C ARG A 111 -4.61 -8.88 1.17
N ASN A 112 -5.49 -9.12 0.20
CA ASN A 112 -5.59 -8.27 -0.97
C ASN A 112 -5.90 -6.81 -0.56
N PRO A 113 -5.13 -5.80 -1.02
CA PRO A 113 -5.40 -4.38 -0.75
C PRO A 113 -6.82 -3.95 -1.14
N TYR A 114 -7.46 -4.60 -2.12
CA TYR A 114 -8.81 -4.24 -2.57
C TYR A 114 -9.94 -4.75 -1.68
N ASN A 115 -9.70 -5.70 -0.77
CA ASN A 115 -10.75 -6.16 0.16
C ASN A 115 -11.22 -5.01 1.07
N ARG A 116 -10.28 -4.16 1.53
CA ARG A 116 -10.60 -2.94 2.28
C ARG A 116 -11.40 -1.96 1.42
N CYS A 117 -11.14 -1.93 0.11
CA CYS A 117 -11.90 -1.11 -0.82
C CYS A 117 -13.34 -1.59 -0.96
N VAL A 118 -13.55 -2.90 -1.12
CA VAL A 118 -14.89 -3.50 -1.18
C VAL A 118 -15.64 -3.23 0.12
N GLN A 119 -15.03 -3.49 1.28
CA GLN A 119 -15.68 -3.24 2.58
C GLN A 119 -16.04 -1.77 2.80
N GLY A 120 -15.18 -0.84 2.35
CA GLY A 120 -15.47 0.60 2.42
C GLY A 120 -16.56 1.06 1.44
N ILE A 121 -16.89 0.25 0.43
CA ILE A 121 -17.92 0.56 -0.58
C ILE A 121 -19.26 -0.11 -0.28
N VAL A 122 -19.25 -1.29 0.33
CA VAL A 122 -20.44 -2.12 0.63
C VAL A 122 -21.13 -1.70 1.93
N GLY A 123 -20.64 -0.65 2.60
CA GLY A 123 -21.28 -0.04 3.78
C GLY A 123 -22.64 0.57 3.50
#